data_AF-Q8DTN1-F1
#
_entry.id   AF-Q8DTN1-F1
#
_cell.length_a   1.000
_cell.length_b   1.000
_cell.length_c   1.000
_cell.angle_alpha   90.00
_cell.angle_beta   90.00
_cell.angle_gamma   90.00
#
_symmetry.space_group_name_H-M   'P 1'
#
loop_
_entity.id
_entity.type
_entity.pdbx_description
1 polymer ?
#
loop_
_entity_poly.entity_id
_entity_poly.type
_entity_poly.pdbx_seq_one_letter_code
_entity_poly.pdbx_strand_id
1 'polypeptide(L)'
;MRKKPFIIVSLLLVILAVVIAFLLAKDGEKRSNGKLNVVTTFYPMYEFTKNVVGDQGKVSLLIKAGTEVHDFEPSTKDVTRIQEADTFVYDSDSMETWVKSVKKSVDTQKVPFVKATGNMILAPGVTEEEGHGHKGHHHAYDPHVWLSPKRAIKLVENIRDALSKKFPRRAKIFKKNAANYIDKLQTLDKEYAEGLANAKQKSFVTQHAAFGYLALDYGLTQIPITGLTAESEPSAKRLAELSKYVKEYGINYIYFEENASSAVSKTLADEAGVKTAVLSPLESLTQKQMDAGENYFSVMRANLKALKKTTDSAGKEIKPEMDSDKTVANGYFKDKSIKNRKLSDWSGKWQSIYPYLENGTLDSVWDYKAKSKKDMTAQEYKEYYTKGYKTDVEKITIDGKKNTITFVQKGKEHKYTYKYVGYKILTYKKGNRGVRYLFETKDKGAGEFKYVQFSDHGIKSQKAEHFHLFWGSENQDKLLEEMENWPTYYPANLTGRQIAQEIVAH
;
A
#
# COMPACT_ATOMS: atom_id res chain seq x y z
N MET A 1 -48.36 29.94 57.72
CA MET A 1 -48.76 28.92 56.71
C MET A 1 -48.36 29.38 55.31
N ARG A 2 -47.28 28.84 54.69
CA ARG A 2 -46.98 29.00 53.23
C ARG A 2 -45.76 28.19 52.71
N LYS A 3 -45.31 27.13 53.41
CA LYS A 3 -44.17 26.28 52.96
C LYS A 3 -44.58 25.00 52.19
N LYS A 4 -45.88 24.68 52.14
CA LYS A 4 -46.40 23.50 51.42
C LYS A 4 -46.20 23.51 49.88
N PRO A 5 -46.22 24.64 49.13
CA PRO A 5 -46.04 24.59 47.68
C PRO A 5 -44.59 24.31 47.26
N PHE A 6 -43.60 24.69 48.07
CA PHE A 6 -42.18 24.49 47.75
C PHE A 6 -41.74 23.02 47.80
N ILE A 7 -42.30 22.25 48.74
CA ILE A 7 -41.99 20.82 48.90
C ILE A 7 -42.58 20.02 47.72
N ILE A 8 -43.79 20.38 47.28
CA ILE A 8 -44.46 19.74 46.15
C ILE A 8 -43.71 20.00 44.84
N VAL A 9 -43.23 21.23 44.62
CA VAL A 9 -42.44 21.58 43.42
C VAL A 9 -41.08 20.88 43.39
N SER A 10 -40.37 20.77 44.53
CA SER A 10 -39.12 20.00 44.59
C SER A 10 -39.34 18.51 44.32
N LEU A 11 -40.42 17.92 44.85
CA LEU A 11 -40.73 16.51 44.61
C LEU A 11 -41.04 16.25 43.13
N LEU A 12 -41.77 17.15 42.47
CA LEU A 12 -42.07 17.08 41.03
C LEU A 12 -40.82 17.18 40.16
N LEU A 13 -39.85 18.04 40.52
CA LEU A 13 -38.58 18.16 39.80
C LEU A 13 -37.70 16.92 39.93
N VAL A 14 -37.66 16.30 41.12
CA VAL A 14 -36.93 15.03 41.33
C VAL A 14 -37.57 13.91 40.52
N ILE A 15 -38.91 13.81 40.51
CA ILE A 15 -39.63 12.82 39.70
C ILE A 15 -39.35 13.05 38.21
N LEU A 16 -39.38 14.29 37.73
CA LEU A 16 -39.08 14.61 36.34
C LEU A 16 -37.64 14.25 35.96
N ALA A 17 -36.66 14.52 36.83
CA ALA A 17 -35.26 14.14 36.60
C ALA A 17 -35.07 12.62 36.55
N VAL A 18 -35.76 11.86 37.43
CA VAL A 18 -35.75 10.39 37.41
C VAL A 18 -36.42 9.85 36.14
N VAL A 19 -37.53 10.44 35.70
CA VAL A 19 -38.21 10.06 34.45
C VAL A 19 -37.33 10.35 33.23
N ILE A 20 -36.64 11.50 33.19
CA ILE A 20 -35.69 11.83 32.12
C ILE A 20 -34.51 10.85 32.13
N ALA A 21 -33.94 10.55 33.30
CA ALA A 21 -32.86 9.57 33.43
C ALA A 21 -33.31 8.17 32.99
N PHE A 22 -34.54 7.77 33.33
CA PHE A 22 -35.12 6.49 32.92
C PHE A 22 -35.40 6.43 31.42
N LEU A 23 -35.88 7.52 30.81
CA LEU A 23 -36.09 7.62 29.37
C LEU A 23 -34.76 7.60 28.60
N LEU A 24 -33.73 8.30 29.09
CA LEU A 24 -32.38 8.28 28.51
C LEU A 24 -31.70 6.90 28.66
N ALA A 25 -31.92 6.22 29.78
CA ALA A 25 -31.46 4.84 29.98
C ALA A 25 -32.18 3.88 29.02
N LYS A 26 -33.49 4.05 28.82
CA LYS A 26 -34.31 3.20 27.94
C LYS A 26 -34.00 3.42 26.46
N ASP A 27 -33.73 4.64 26.01
CA ASP A 27 -33.23 4.92 24.66
C ASP A 27 -31.79 4.42 24.46
N GLY A 28 -30.97 4.51 25.51
CA GLY A 28 -29.64 3.92 25.57
C GLY A 28 -29.64 2.39 25.54
N GLU A 29 -30.67 1.72 26.05
CA GLU A 29 -30.92 0.28 25.96
C GLU A 29 -31.51 -0.14 24.61
N LYS A 30 -32.44 0.64 24.05
CA LYS A 30 -33.05 0.36 22.73
C LYS A 30 -32.02 0.43 21.59
N ARG A 31 -31.09 1.40 21.65
CA ARG A 31 -29.91 1.44 20.76
C ARG A 31 -28.85 0.39 21.12
N SER A 32 -28.86 -0.15 22.34
CA SER A 32 -27.94 -1.19 22.81
C SER A 32 -28.29 -2.59 22.29
N ASN A 33 -29.59 -2.91 22.21
CA ASN A 33 -30.10 -4.24 21.86
C ASN A 33 -30.40 -4.44 20.36
N GLY A 34 -30.28 -3.41 19.52
CA GLY A 34 -30.45 -3.55 18.07
C GLY A 34 -29.26 -4.26 17.42
N LYS A 35 -29.50 -5.13 16.44
CA LYS A 35 -28.40 -5.71 15.63
C LYS A 35 -27.73 -4.60 14.81
N LEU A 36 -26.40 -4.58 14.78
CA LEU A 36 -25.65 -3.63 13.95
C LEU A 36 -25.95 -3.86 12.48
N ASN A 37 -26.05 -2.79 11.70
CA ASN A 37 -26.06 -2.84 10.24
C ASN A 37 -24.69 -2.42 9.71
N VAL A 38 -23.91 -3.38 9.20
CA VAL A 38 -22.56 -3.16 8.67
C VAL A 38 -22.59 -3.37 7.17
N VAL A 39 -22.12 -2.39 6.40
CA VAL A 39 -21.94 -2.52 4.95
C VAL A 39 -20.45 -2.74 4.67
N THR A 40 -20.16 -3.74 3.84
CA THR A 40 -18.80 -4.09 3.38
C THR A 40 -18.77 -4.00 1.86
N THR A 41 -17.59 -3.77 1.29
CA THR A 41 -17.41 -3.60 -0.15
C THR A 41 -17.53 -4.92 -0.92
N PHE A 42 -16.46 -5.72 -0.97
CA PHE A 42 -16.35 -6.96 -1.74
C PHE A 42 -16.06 -8.17 -0.82
N TYR A 43 -15.89 -9.37 -1.40
CA TYR A 43 -16.01 -10.63 -0.66
C TYR A 43 -15.06 -10.79 0.56
N PRO A 44 -13.73 -10.53 0.48
CA PRO A 44 -12.84 -10.62 1.64
C PRO A 44 -13.26 -9.67 2.77
N MET A 45 -13.66 -8.44 2.44
CA MET A 45 -14.11 -7.46 3.44
C MET A 45 -15.40 -7.92 4.12
N TYR A 46 -16.31 -8.52 3.36
CA TYR A 46 -17.52 -9.16 3.90
C TYR A 46 -17.17 -10.32 4.84
N GLU A 47 -16.36 -11.28 4.38
CA GLU A 47 -16.02 -12.49 5.14
C GLU A 47 -15.30 -12.16 6.45
N PHE A 48 -14.27 -11.31 6.40
CA PHE A 48 -13.51 -10.91 7.58
C PHE A 48 -14.39 -10.16 8.58
N THR A 49 -15.18 -9.20 8.10
CA THR A 49 -16.06 -8.40 8.96
C THR A 49 -17.16 -9.26 9.58
N LYS A 50 -17.77 -10.17 8.82
CA LYS A 50 -18.78 -11.11 9.31
C LYS A 50 -18.23 -11.99 10.43
N ASN A 51 -17.01 -12.48 10.29
CA ASN A 51 -16.37 -13.30 11.32
C ASN A 51 -15.99 -12.50 12.57
N VAL A 52 -15.74 -11.19 12.47
CA VAL A 52 -15.54 -10.31 13.65
C VAL A 52 -16.87 -9.97 14.32
N VAL A 53 -17.87 -9.55 13.54
CA VAL A 53 -19.17 -9.08 14.03
C VAL A 53 -20.00 -10.22 14.62
N GLY A 54 -20.01 -11.40 13.98
CA GLY A 54 -20.80 -12.55 14.41
C GLY A 54 -22.30 -12.25 14.48
N ASP A 55 -22.95 -12.74 15.54
CA ASP A 55 -24.39 -12.57 15.80
C ASP A 55 -24.80 -11.15 16.22
N GLN A 56 -23.83 -10.28 16.46
CA GLN A 56 -24.07 -8.91 16.92
C GLN A 56 -24.70 -8.05 15.82
N GLY A 57 -24.57 -8.40 14.54
CA GLY A 57 -25.04 -7.56 13.45
C GLY A 57 -25.30 -8.29 12.16
N LYS A 58 -26.00 -7.62 11.26
CA LYS A 58 -26.11 -7.97 9.86
C LYS A 58 -24.93 -7.33 9.13
N VAL A 59 -24.09 -8.16 8.52
CA VAL A 59 -23.03 -7.72 7.60
C VAL A 59 -23.53 -7.91 6.16
N SER A 60 -23.40 -6.87 5.35
CA SER A 60 -23.93 -6.78 4.00
C SER A 60 -22.80 -6.62 2.99
N LEU A 61 -22.80 -7.46 1.95
CA LEU A 61 -21.93 -7.30 0.78
C LEU A 61 -22.54 -6.28 -0.20
N LEU A 62 -21.76 -5.26 -0.57
CA LEU A 62 -22.18 -4.21 -1.50
C LEU A 62 -21.98 -4.66 -2.95
N ILE A 63 -20.75 -5.05 -3.28
CA ILE A 63 -20.33 -5.52 -4.59
C ILE A 63 -20.56 -7.03 -4.65
N LYS A 64 -21.60 -7.44 -5.38
CA LYS A 64 -21.99 -8.84 -5.49
C LYS A 64 -21.16 -9.55 -6.56
N ALA A 65 -21.14 -10.88 -6.49
CA ALA A 65 -20.53 -11.68 -7.53
C ALA A 65 -21.07 -11.37 -8.93
N GLY A 66 -20.19 -11.43 -9.92
CA GLY A 66 -20.47 -11.04 -11.30
C GLY A 66 -20.32 -9.53 -11.57
N THR A 67 -19.75 -8.77 -10.64
CA THR A 67 -19.37 -7.37 -10.84
C THR A 67 -17.86 -7.25 -10.59
N GLU A 68 -17.15 -6.70 -11.58
CA GLU A 68 -15.73 -6.40 -11.48
C GLU A 68 -15.50 -5.36 -10.36
N VAL A 69 -14.68 -5.72 -9.36
CA VAL A 69 -14.48 -4.91 -8.16
C VAL A 69 -13.63 -3.69 -8.47
N HIS A 70 -12.64 -3.85 -9.36
CA HIS A 70 -11.71 -2.78 -9.75
C HIS A 70 -12.39 -1.63 -10.52
N ASP A 71 -13.45 -1.94 -11.27
CA ASP A 71 -14.23 -0.98 -12.06
C ASP A 71 -15.53 -0.53 -11.37
N PHE A 72 -15.80 -1.02 -10.17
CA PHE A 72 -17.06 -0.72 -9.49
C PHE A 72 -17.17 0.77 -9.15
N GLU A 73 -18.27 1.40 -9.57
CA GLU A 73 -18.69 2.71 -9.10
C GLU A 73 -20.03 2.61 -8.35
N PRO A 74 -20.15 3.20 -7.14
CA PRO A 74 -21.37 3.11 -6.37
C PRO A 74 -22.50 3.93 -7.00
N SER A 75 -23.67 3.33 -7.15
CA SER A 75 -24.89 4.06 -7.52
C SER A 75 -25.38 4.97 -6.37
N THR A 76 -26.31 5.88 -6.65
CA THR A 76 -26.96 6.68 -5.59
C THR A 76 -27.62 5.79 -4.52
N LYS A 77 -28.17 4.63 -4.91
CA LYS A 77 -28.76 3.67 -3.96
C LYS A 77 -27.70 3.04 -3.06
N ASP A 78 -26.52 2.76 -3.59
CA ASP A 78 -25.38 2.24 -2.83
C ASP A 78 -24.87 3.27 -1.83
N VAL A 79 -24.75 4.54 -2.25
CA VAL A 79 -24.38 5.65 -1.36
C VAL A 79 -25.40 5.81 -0.23
N THR A 80 -26.71 5.76 -0.53
CA THR A 80 -27.76 5.76 0.51
C THR A 80 -27.60 4.59 1.47
N ARG A 81 -27.37 3.37 0.96
CA ARG A 81 -27.17 2.18 1.78
C ARG A 81 -25.95 2.30 2.69
N ILE A 82 -24.87 2.92 2.22
CA ILE A 82 -23.68 3.23 3.02
C ILE A 82 -24.05 4.25 4.11
N GLN A 83 -24.75 5.33 3.75
CA GLN A 83 -25.13 6.40 4.67
C GLN A 83 -26.05 5.92 5.81
N GLU A 84 -26.90 4.94 5.55
CA GLU A 84 -27.83 4.33 6.53
C GLU A 84 -27.18 3.23 7.40
N ALA A 85 -25.92 2.85 7.13
CA ALA A 85 -25.21 1.85 7.91
C ALA A 85 -24.67 2.42 9.23
N ASP A 86 -24.53 1.56 10.24
CA ASP A 86 -23.85 1.93 11.49
C ASP A 86 -22.35 2.09 11.28
N THR A 87 -21.79 1.39 10.28
CA THR A 87 -20.41 1.52 9.82
C THR A 87 -20.24 0.90 8.43
N PHE A 88 -19.25 1.42 7.72
CA PHE A 88 -18.85 0.92 6.40
C PHE A 88 -17.41 0.43 6.43
N VAL A 89 -17.16 -0.77 5.93
CA VAL A 89 -15.83 -1.42 5.90
C VAL A 89 -15.37 -1.62 4.46
N TYR A 90 -14.16 -1.18 4.15
CA TYR A 90 -13.52 -1.28 2.84
C TYR A 90 -12.05 -1.68 3.01
N ASP A 91 -11.42 -2.17 1.95
CA ASP A 91 -10.04 -2.67 2.02
C ASP A 91 -9.03 -1.52 2.14
N SER A 92 -8.96 -0.69 1.10
CA SER A 92 -7.96 0.36 0.97
C SER A 92 -8.43 1.47 0.04
N ASP A 93 -7.80 2.65 0.15
CA ASP A 93 -8.09 3.75 -0.77
C ASP A 93 -7.52 3.46 -2.19
N SER A 94 -6.70 2.40 -2.34
CA SER A 94 -6.19 1.90 -3.61
C SER A 94 -7.12 0.90 -4.28
N MET A 95 -7.85 0.07 -3.51
CA MET A 95 -8.86 -0.83 -4.09
C MET A 95 -10.14 -0.05 -4.43
N GLU A 96 -10.82 0.44 -3.40
CA GLU A 96 -12.10 1.14 -3.58
C GLU A 96 -11.86 2.64 -3.79
N THR A 97 -11.29 2.99 -4.94
CA THR A 97 -10.88 4.36 -5.30
C THR A 97 -12.00 5.40 -5.19
N TRP A 98 -13.26 4.97 -5.33
CA TRP A 98 -14.48 5.76 -5.18
C TRP A 98 -14.80 6.17 -3.74
N VAL A 99 -14.23 5.51 -2.72
CA VAL A 99 -14.52 5.79 -1.29
C VAL A 99 -14.21 7.25 -0.91
N LYS A 100 -13.16 7.84 -1.50
CA LYS A 100 -12.81 9.25 -1.26
C LYS A 100 -13.92 10.21 -1.72
N SER A 101 -14.60 9.89 -2.82
CA SER A 101 -15.72 10.67 -3.33
C SER A 101 -16.95 10.49 -2.45
N VAL A 102 -17.28 9.25 -2.06
CA VAL A 102 -18.42 8.97 -1.17
C VAL A 102 -18.28 9.67 0.18
N LYS A 103 -17.08 9.68 0.78
CA LYS A 103 -16.81 10.41 2.05
C LYS A 103 -17.12 11.91 1.98
N LYS A 104 -17.10 12.54 0.79
CA LYS A 104 -17.48 13.95 0.61
C LYS A 104 -19.00 14.14 0.54
N SER A 105 -19.74 13.08 0.21
CA SER A 105 -21.19 13.12 -0.02
C SER A 105 -22.01 12.63 1.17
N VAL A 106 -21.39 12.01 2.18
CA VAL A 106 -22.06 11.47 3.37
C VAL A 106 -21.56 12.12 4.65
N ASP A 107 -22.39 12.11 5.69
CA ASP A 107 -21.99 12.51 7.03
C ASP A 107 -21.13 11.40 7.68
N THR A 108 -19.82 11.53 7.57
CA THR A 108 -18.86 10.55 8.11
C THR A 108 -18.85 10.47 9.64
N GLN A 109 -19.50 11.40 10.35
CA GLN A 109 -19.67 11.27 11.81
C GLN A 109 -20.78 10.25 12.15
N LYS A 110 -21.81 10.17 11.29
CA LYS A 110 -22.91 9.20 11.42
C LYS A 110 -22.50 7.81 10.94
N VAL A 111 -21.84 7.72 9.78
CA VAL A 111 -21.29 6.47 9.25
C VAL A 111 -19.75 6.52 9.26
N PRO A 112 -19.09 5.91 10.25
CA PRO A 112 -17.64 5.78 10.23
C PRO A 112 -17.19 4.77 9.19
N PHE A 113 -16.12 5.14 8.50
CA PHE A 113 -15.42 4.31 7.52
C PHE A 113 -14.27 3.57 8.20
N VAL A 114 -14.26 2.25 8.10
CA VAL A 114 -13.19 1.37 8.57
C VAL A 114 -12.39 0.92 7.37
N LYS A 115 -11.12 1.37 7.29
CA LYS A 115 -10.16 0.87 6.31
C LYS A 115 -9.47 -0.38 6.86
N ALA A 116 -9.69 -1.54 6.26
CA ALA A 116 -9.19 -2.82 6.77
C ALA A 116 -7.66 -2.93 6.71
N THR A 117 -7.02 -2.32 5.71
CA THR A 117 -5.55 -2.19 5.66
C THR A 117 -4.98 -1.33 6.79
N GLY A 118 -5.80 -0.50 7.46
CA GLY A 118 -5.41 0.30 8.60
C GLY A 118 -4.13 1.11 8.34
N ASN A 119 -3.08 0.79 9.09
CA ASN A 119 -1.76 1.41 8.99
C ASN A 119 -0.71 0.70 8.13
N MET A 120 -1.09 -0.38 7.43
CA MET A 120 -0.17 -1.13 6.56
C MET A 120 0.43 -0.24 5.46
N ILE A 121 1.72 -0.45 5.17
CA ILE A 121 2.40 0.11 4.00
C ILE A 121 2.19 -0.85 2.82
N LEU A 122 1.77 -0.31 1.69
CA LEU A 122 1.45 -1.06 0.48
C LEU A 122 2.64 -1.03 -0.49
N ALA A 123 2.83 -2.12 -1.22
CA ALA A 123 3.77 -2.21 -2.34
C ALA A 123 3.30 -1.32 -3.51
N PRO A 124 4.21 -0.89 -4.40
CA PRO A 124 3.83 -0.24 -5.65
C PRO A 124 2.96 -1.18 -6.48
N GLY A 125 1.98 -0.61 -7.18
CA GLY A 125 1.19 -1.36 -8.16
C GLY A 125 2.06 -1.80 -9.34
N VAL A 126 1.63 -2.85 -10.06
CA VAL A 126 2.28 -3.22 -11.32
C VAL A 126 1.90 -2.18 -12.38
N THR A 127 2.85 -1.37 -12.81
CA THR A 127 2.65 -0.40 -13.89
C THR A 127 2.79 -1.09 -15.24
N GLU A 128 1.72 -1.16 -16.03
CA GLU A 128 1.86 -1.28 -17.49
C GLU A 128 2.33 0.09 -18.01
N GLU A 129 3.50 0.17 -18.65
CA GLU A 129 3.84 1.37 -19.42
C GLU A 129 2.91 1.50 -20.62
N GLU A 130 2.65 2.75 -21.06
CA GLU A 130 1.73 3.12 -22.13
C GLU A 130 1.95 2.34 -23.45
N GLY A 131 1.34 1.16 -23.54
CA GLY A 131 1.07 0.45 -24.78
C GLY A 131 -0.36 0.73 -25.20
N HIS A 132 -0.53 1.37 -26.37
CA HIS A 132 -1.82 1.73 -26.94
C HIS A 132 -2.88 0.61 -26.82
N GLY A 133 -3.93 0.82 -26.02
CA GLY A 133 -5.24 0.22 -26.30
C GLY A 133 -6.05 -0.42 -25.18
N HIS A 134 -5.53 -0.58 -23.95
CA HIS A 134 -6.33 -1.21 -22.87
C HIS A 134 -6.21 -0.46 -21.54
N LYS A 135 -7.37 -0.22 -20.89
CA LYS A 135 -7.43 0.34 -19.54
C LYS A 135 -7.10 -0.75 -18.53
N GLY A 136 -5.82 -0.89 -18.17
CA GLY A 136 -5.46 -1.62 -16.96
C GLY A 136 -6.00 -0.87 -15.72
N HIS A 137 -6.39 -1.60 -14.67
CA HIS A 137 -6.83 -1.02 -13.40
C HIS A 137 -5.62 -0.44 -12.65
N HIS A 138 -5.20 0.78 -13.01
CA HIS A 138 -4.01 1.40 -12.44
C HIS A 138 -4.28 2.01 -11.07
N HIS A 139 -3.66 1.44 -10.04
CA HIS A 139 -3.55 2.03 -8.72
C HIS A 139 -2.10 2.33 -8.41
N ALA A 140 -1.82 3.44 -7.73
CA ALA A 140 -0.47 3.80 -7.32
C ALA A 140 0.17 2.72 -6.41
N TYR A 141 -0.67 1.97 -5.69
CA TYR A 141 -0.26 0.90 -4.79
C TYR A 141 -1.07 -0.36 -5.05
N ASP A 142 -0.43 -1.52 -4.93
CA ASP A 142 -1.07 -2.83 -5.03
C ASP A 142 -2.02 -3.04 -3.81
N PRO A 143 -3.33 -3.20 -4.01
CA PRO A 143 -4.27 -3.39 -2.91
C PRO A 143 -4.38 -4.84 -2.40
N HIS A 144 -3.82 -5.85 -3.10
CA HIS A 144 -4.19 -7.26 -2.93
C HIS A 144 -3.59 -7.97 -1.70
N VAL A 145 -3.54 -7.28 -0.57
CA VAL A 145 -2.91 -7.77 0.66
C VAL A 145 -3.64 -8.97 1.27
N TRP A 146 -4.93 -9.15 1.01
CA TRP A 146 -5.73 -10.24 1.59
C TRP A 146 -5.34 -11.62 1.07
N LEU A 147 -4.62 -11.70 -0.06
CA LEU A 147 -4.13 -12.95 -0.63
C LEU A 147 -2.89 -13.50 0.08
N SER A 148 -2.31 -12.75 1.02
CA SER A 148 -1.34 -13.29 1.99
C SER A 148 -2.07 -13.64 3.30
N PRO A 149 -2.19 -14.92 3.71
CA PRO A 149 -2.78 -15.29 5.00
C PRO A 149 -2.16 -14.54 6.18
N LYS A 150 -0.83 -14.32 6.15
CA LYS A 150 -0.11 -13.49 7.13
C LYS A 150 -0.63 -12.06 7.23
N ARG A 151 -1.00 -11.45 6.11
CA ARG A 151 -1.58 -10.10 6.05
C ARG A 151 -3.07 -10.09 6.34
N ALA A 152 -3.81 -11.13 5.93
CA ALA A 152 -5.22 -11.32 6.27
C ALA A 152 -5.47 -11.28 7.78
N ILE A 153 -4.54 -11.82 8.59
CA ILE A 153 -4.55 -11.67 10.05
C ILE A 153 -4.58 -10.20 10.45
N LYS A 154 -3.73 -9.36 9.84
CA LYS A 154 -3.67 -7.91 10.11
C LYS A 154 -4.94 -7.18 9.68
N LEU A 155 -5.53 -7.56 8.56
CA LEU A 155 -6.84 -7.01 8.13
C LEU A 155 -7.92 -7.29 9.18
N VAL A 156 -8.00 -8.53 9.69
CA VAL A 156 -8.96 -8.92 10.73
C VAL A 156 -8.69 -8.20 12.06
N GLU A 157 -7.42 -8.06 12.47
CA GLU A 157 -7.03 -7.28 13.66
C GLU A 157 -7.46 -5.81 13.54
N ASN A 158 -7.21 -5.18 12.39
CA ASN A 158 -7.58 -3.79 12.15
C ASN A 158 -9.10 -3.59 12.15
N ILE A 159 -9.85 -4.50 11.51
CA ILE A 159 -11.33 -4.48 11.54
C ILE A 159 -11.82 -4.63 12.98
N ARG A 160 -11.31 -5.62 13.73
CA ARG A 160 -11.63 -5.83 15.15
C ARG A 160 -11.38 -4.58 15.98
N ASP A 161 -10.22 -3.95 15.82
CA ASP A 161 -9.83 -2.81 16.66
C ASP A 161 -10.64 -1.56 16.33
N ALA A 162 -10.89 -1.31 15.04
CA ALA A 162 -11.74 -0.21 14.60
C ALA A 162 -13.20 -0.38 15.07
N LEU A 163 -13.78 -1.58 14.90
CA LEU A 163 -15.13 -1.88 15.36
C LEU A 163 -15.23 -1.86 16.89
N SER A 164 -14.23 -2.36 17.61
CA SER A 164 -14.19 -2.32 19.07
C SER A 164 -14.12 -0.89 19.61
N LYS A 165 -13.36 -0.01 18.95
CA LYS A 165 -13.31 1.42 19.27
C LYS A 165 -14.65 2.10 19.04
N LYS A 166 -15.35 1.76 17.95
CA LYS A 166 -16.65 2.36 17.60
C LYS A 166 -17.81 1.84 18.43
N PHE A 167 -17.79 0.55 18.79
CA PHE A 167 -18.86 -0.10 19.56
C PHE A 167 -18.30 -0.77 20.84
N PRO A 168 -17.86 0.01 21.86
CA PRO A 168 -17.15 -0.51 23.04
C PRO A 168 -17.90 -1.60 23.81
N ARG A 169 -19.24 -1.53 23.87
CA ARG A 169 -20.08 -2.54 24.53
C ARG A 169 -19.94 -3.94 23.91
N ARG A 170 -19.53 -4.03 22.64
CA ARG A 170 -19.37 -5.28 21.87
C ARG A 170 -17.91 -5.70 21.71
N ALA A 171 -16.96 -4.87 22.17
CA ALA A 171 -15.54 -5.09 21.99
C ALA A 171 -15.07 -6.46 22.50
N LYS A 172 -15.61 -6.95 23.63
CA LYS A 172 -15.25 -8.28 24.15
C LYS A 172 -15.66 -9.41 23.20
N ILE A 173 -16.83 -9.29 22.57
CA ILE A 173 -17.34 -10.27 21.59
C ILE A 173 -16.52 -10.19 20.30
N PHE A 174 -16.26 -8.99 19.79
CA PHE A 174 -15.41 -8.82 18.59
C PHE A 174 -14.01 -9.38 18.80
N LYS A 175 -13.40 -9.15 19.97
CA LYS A 175 -12.09 -9.72 20.30
C LYS A 175 -12.11 -11.25 20.34
N LYS A 176 -13.12 -11.85 20.95
CA LYS A 176 -13.29 -13.31 20.99
C LYS A 176 -13.46 -13.89 19.58
N ASN A 177 -14.36 -13.32 18.78
CA ASN A 177 -14.66 -13.82 17.45
C ASN A 177 -13.46 -13.66 16.50
N ALA A 178 -12.79 -12.50 16.55
CA ALA A 178 -11.58 -12.25 15.79
C ALA A 178 -10.46 -13.23 16.16
N ALA A 179 -10.24 -13.53 17.45
CA ALA A 179 -9.25 -14.51 17.88
C ALA A 179 -9.52 -15.89 17.26
N ASN A 180 -10.76 -16.38 17.34
CA ASN A 180 -11.15 -17.67 16.74
C ASN A 180 -10.91 -17.72 15.21
N TYR A 181 -11.11 -16.61 14.51
CA TYR A 181 -10.87 -16.53 13.06
C TYR A 181 -9.37 -16.40 12.74
N ILE A 182 -8.62 -15.64 13.55
CA ILE A 182 -7.17 -15.50 13.45
C ILE A 182 -6.47 -16.84 13.65
N ASP A 183 -6.92 -17.68 14.59
CA ASP A 183 -6.34 -19.02 14.80
C ASP A 183 -6.44 -19.89 13.52
N LYS A 184 -7.54 -19.78 12.78
CA LYS A 184 -7.72 -20.45 11.48
C LYS A 184 -6.79 -19.85 10.42
N LEU A 185 -6.63 -18.52 10.39
CA LEU A 185 -5.72 -17.85 9.47
C LEU A 185 -4.25 -18.18 9.77
N GLN A 186 -3.86 -18.33 11.03
CA GLN A 186 -2.52 -18.80 11.42
C GLN A 186 -2.27 -20.24 10.96
N THR A 187 -3.30 -21.10 11.04
CA THR A 187 -3.21 -22.44 10.48
C THR A 187 -2.99 -22.40 8.96
N LEU A 188 -3.76 -21.57 8.24
CA LEU A 188 -3.58 -21.38 6.80
C LEU A 188 -2.21 -20.78 6.44
N ASP A 189 -1.73 -19.80 7.20
CA ASP A 189 -0.39 -19.21 7.05
C ASP A 189 0.71 -20.28 7.17
N LYS A 190 0.59 -21.16 8.18
CA LYS A 190 1.50 -22.30 8.36
C LYS A 190 1.43 -23.27 7.17
N GLU A 191 0.23 -23.61 6.70
CA GLU A 191 0.04 -24.48 5.52
C GLU A 191 0.74 -23.89 4.27
N TYR A 192 0.65 -22.56 4.07
CA TYR A 192 1.31 -21.85 2.98
C TYR A 192 2.84 -21.84 3.13
N ALA A 193 3.35 -21.49 4.32
CA ALA A 193 4.76 -21.50 4.61
C ALA A 193 5.39 -22.89 4.41
N GLU A 194 4.80 -23.94 4.97
CA GLU A 194 5.28 -25.32 4.80
C GLU A 194 5.12 -25.80 3.36
N GLY A 195 4.01 -25.48 2.71
CA GLY A 195 3.69 -25.91 1.36
C GLY A 195 4.60 -25.32 0.29
N LEU A 196 5.19 -24.14 0.53
CA LEU A 196 6.00 -23.38 -0.43
C LEU A 196 7.48 -23.25 -0.04
N ALA A 197 7.88 -23.63 1.18
CA ALA A 197 9.27 -23.50 1.67
C ALA A 197 10.32 -24.14 0.73
N ASN A 198 9.98 -25.28 0.13
CA ASN A 198 10.88 -26.05 -0.75
C ASN A 198 10.55 -25.89 -2.24
N ALA A 199 9.95 -24.77 -2.63
CA ALA A 199 9.64 -24.47 -4.02
C ALA A 199 10.91 -24.57 -4.90
N LYS A 200 10.87 -25.47 -5.89
CA LYS A 200 11.94 -25.69 -6.88
C LYS A 200 11.88 -24.67 -8.01
N GLN A 201 10.67 -24.20 -8.33
CA GLN A 201 10.44 -23.03 -9.16
C GLN A 201 9.78 -21.95 -8.29
N LYS A 202 10.40 -20.78 -8.21
CA LYS A 202 9.90 -19.67 -7.38
C LYS A 202 9.04 -18.69 -8.16
N SER A 203 9.12 -18.68 -9.49
CA SER A 203 8.33 -17.79 -10.34
C SER A 203 7.07 -18.48 -10.85
N PHE A 204 5.94 -17.78 -10.85
CA PHE A 204 4.70 -18.24 -11.47
C PHE A 204 4.07 -17.12 -12.32
N VAL A 205 3.39 -17.52 -13.40
CA VAL A 205 2.89 -16.59 -14.42
C VAL A 205 1.39 -16.44 -14.28
N THR A 206 0.89 -15.21 -14.13
CA THR A 206 -0.54 -14.93 -13.87
C THR A 206 -1.08 -13.83 -14.77
N GLN A 207 -2.33 -13.97 -15.21
CA GLN A 207 -3.06 -12.94 -15.94
C GLN A 207 -3.49 -11.79 -15.03
N HIS A 208 -4.08 -12.09 -13.87
CA HIS A 208 -4.39 -11.07 -12.87
C HIS A 208 -3.22 -10.95 -11.89
N ALA A 209 -2.62 -9.76 -11.83
CA ALA A 209 -1.45 -9.44 -11.00
C ALA A 209 -1.74 -9.28 -9.48
N ALA A 210 -2.63 -10.09 -8.89
CA ALA A 210 -3.11 -9.93 -7.51
C ALA A 210 -2.24 -10.60 -6.42
N PHE A 211 -1.30 -11.46 -6.78
CA PHE A 211 -0.60 -12.35 -5.85
C PHE A 211 0.78 -11.84 -5.43
N GLY A 212 1.07 -10.54 -5.61
CA GLY A 212 2.35 -9.92 -5.27
C GLY A 212 2.72 -10.07 -3.79
N TYR A 213 1.79 -9.80 -2.87
CA TYR A 213 2.02 -9.96 -1.44
C TYR A 213 2.18 -11.41 -1.00
N LEU A 214 1.41 -12.33 -1.58
CA LEU A 214 1.57 -13.77 -1.37
C LEU A 214 2.99 -14.18 -1.78
N ALA A 215 3.42 -13.76 -2.98
CA ALA A 215 4.75 -14.08 -3.46
C ALA A 215 5.85 -13.53 -2.53
N LEU A 216 5.74 -12.27 -2.11
CA LEU A 216 6.68 -11.63 -1.19
C LEU A 216 6.78 -12.35 0.17
N ASP A 217 5.64 -12.70 0.78
CA ASP A 217 5.64 -13.27 2.13
C ASP A 217 6.02 -14.76 2.17
N TYR A 218 5.84 -15.51 1.08
CA TYR A 218 6.15 -16.95 0.98
C TYR A 218 7.32 -17.27 0.03
N GLY A 219 8.14 -16.28 -0.33
CA GLY A 219 9.41 -16.48 -1.03
C GLY A 219 9.30 -16.84 -2.52
N LEU A 220 8.16 -16.58 -3.14
CA LEU A 220 7.94 -16.72 -4.58
C LEU A 220 8.20 -15.39 -5.31
N THR A 221 7.92 -15.39 -6.62
CA THR A 221 7.94 -14.22 -7.50
C THR A 221 6.73 -14.31 -8.43
N GLN A 222 5.85 -13.32 -8.39
CA GLN A 222 4.77 -13.19 -9.37
C GLN A 222 5.32 -12.62 -10.67
N ILE A 223 4.96 -13.23 -11.80
CA ILE A 223 5.24 -12.69 -13.13
C ILE A 223 3.89 -12.41 -13.82
N PRO A 224 3.44 -11.15 -13.86
CA PRO A 224 2.21 -10.79 -14.56
C PRO A 224 2.45 -10.82 -16.08
N ILE A 225 1.42 -11.22 -16.84
CA ILE A 225 1.40 -11.10 -18.30
C ILE A 225 0.52 -9.92 -18.69
N THR A 226 1.05 -9.07 -19.57
CA THR A 226 0.35 -7.85 -19.99
C THR A 226 -0.54 -8.11 -21.21
N GLY A 227 -1.54 -7.26 -21.42
CA GLY A 227 -2.41 -7.33 -22.61
C GLY A 227 -3.30 -8.57 -22.67
N LEU A 228 -3.63 -9.16 -21.52
CA LEU A 228 -4.60 -10.23 -21.38
C LEU A 228 -5.68 -9.81 -20.37
N THR A 229 -6.93 -9.80 -20.81
CA THR A 229 -8.08 -9.58 -19.93
C THR A 229 -8.84 -10.88 -19.74
N ALA A 230 -9.65 -10.96 -18.69
CA ALA A 230 -10.49 -12.14 -18.42
C ALA A 230 -11.54 -12.38 -19.53
N GLU A 231 -11.94 -11.31 -20.24
CA GLU A 231 -13.09 -11.34 -21.15
C GLU A 231 -12.73 -11.34 -22.64
N SER A 232 -11.55 -10.83 -23.03
CA SER A 232 -11.20 -10.63 -24.44
C SER A 232 -10.13 -11.59 -24.92
N GLU A 233 -10.33 -12.14 -26.12
CA GLU A 233 -9.31 -12.95 -26.77
C GLU A 233 -8.07 -12.13 -27.14
N PRO A 234 -6.87 -12.71 -27.00
CA PRO A 234 -5.64 -11.99 -27.34
C PRO A 234 -5.50 -11.92 -28.86
N SER A 235 -4.86 -10.85 -29.37
CA SER A 235 -4.53 -10.78 -30.80
C SER A 235 -3.61 -11.93 -31.22
N ALA A 236 -3.65 -12.34 -32.50
CA ALA A 236 -2.74 -13.36 -33.04
C ALA A 236 -1.26 -13.01 -32.83
N LYS A 237 -0.91 -11.71 -32.91
CA LYS A 237 0.43 -11.21 -32.60
C LYS A 237 0.79 -11.49 -31.13
N ARG A 238 -0.13 -11.20 -30.21
CA ARG A 238 0.08 -11.42 -28.78
C ARG A 238 0.20 -12.91 -28.45
N LEU A 239 -0.60 -13.78 -29.07
CA LEU A 239 -0.47 -15.24 -28.93
C LEU A 239 0.90 -15.73 -29.41
N ALA A 240 1.42 -15.20 -30.51
CA ALA A 240 2.75 -15.57 -31.02
C ALA A 240 3.88 -15.10 -30.08
N GLU A 241 3.76 -13.91 -29.48
CA GLU A 241 4.70 -13.41 -28.46
C GLU A 241 4.67 -14.29 -27.20
N LEU A 242 3.48 -14.62 -26.70
CA LEU A 242 3.29 -15.51 -25.55
C LEU A 242 3.81 -16.92 -25.83
N SER A 243 3.60 -17.47 -27.02
CA SER A 243 4.12 -18.79 -27.42
C SER A 243 5.65 -18.82 -27.38
N LYS A 244 6.32 -17.74 -27.83
CA LYS A 244 7.78 -17.61 -27.73
C LYS A 244 8.23 -17.52 -26.27
N TYR A 245 7.56 -16.70 -25.47
CA TYR A 245 7.84 -16.52 -24.05
C TYR A 245 7.70 -17.83 -23.26
N VAL A 246 6.62 -18.57 -23.48
CA VAL A 246 6.37 -19.91 -22.91
C VAL A 246 7.50 -20.87 -23.25
N LYS A 247 7.90 -20.94 -24.53
CA LYS A 247 8.99 -21.82 -24.99
C LYS A 247 10.35 -21.42 -24.42
N GLU A 248 10.66 -20.14 -24.34
CA GLU A 248 11.95 -19.63 -23.87
C GLU A 248 12.23 -19.97 -22.39
N TYR A 249 11.19 -19.91 -21.56
CA TYR A 249 11.29 -20.14 -20.11
C TYR A 249 10.77 -21.51 -19.68
N GLY A 250 10.23 -22.31 -20.59
CA GLY A 250 9.65 -23.63 -20.28
C GLY A 250 8.45 -23.50 -19.33
N ILE A 251 7.57 -22.53 -19.59
CA ILE A 251 6.42 -22.23 -18.71
C ILE A 251 5.40 -23.37 -18.84
N ASN A 252 5.12 -24.05 -17.74
CA ASN A 252 4.16 -25.16 -17.72
C ASN A 252 2.72 -24.70 -17.53
N TYR A 253 2.53 -23.65 -16.72
CA TYR A 253 1.21 -23.13 -16.35
C TYR A 253 1.16 -21.61 -16.46
N ILE A 254 0.05 -21.11 -17.02
CA ILE A 254 -0.40 -19.74 -16.85
C ILE A 254 -1.66 -19.75 -15.99
N TYR A 255 -1.66 -18.92 -14.95
CA TYR A 255 -2.75 -18.81 -14.01
C TYR A 255 -3.73 -17.72 -14.42
N PHE A 256 -5.03 -18.01 -14.31
CA PHE A 256 -6.12 -17.08 -14.58
C PHE A 256 -7.03 -16.97 -13.37
N GLU A 257 -7.71 -15.83 -13.25
CA GLU A 257 -8.83 -15.72 -12.33
C GLU A 257 -10.01 -16.61 -12.74
N GLU A 258 -10.91 -16.86 -11.80
CA GLU A 258 -12.05 -17.76 -11.99
C GLU A 258 -13.11 -17.25 -12.97
N ASN A 259 -13.14 -15.94 -13.23
CA ASN A 259 -14.07 -15.30 -14.17
C ASN A 259 -13.55 -15.28 -15.61
N ALA A 260 -12.32 -15.73 -15.87
CA ALA A 260 -11.76 -15.76 -17.21
C ALA A 260 -12.56 -16.69 -18.13
N SER A 261 -12.86 -16.22 -19.34
CA SER A 261 -13.57 -17.00 -20.35
C SER A 261 -12.85 -18.31 -20.66
N SER A 262 -13.61 -19.41 -20.69
CA SER A 262 -13.09 -20.73 -21.08
C SER A 262 -12.54 -20.75 -22.51
N ALA A 263 -13.01 -19.86 -23.39
CA ALA A 263 -12.47 -19.70 -24.73
C ALA A 263 -11.06 -19.10 -24.72
N VAL A 264 -10.84 -18.01 -23.97
CA VAL A 264 -9.54 -17.31 -23.88
C VAL A 264 -8.46 -18.25 -23.33
N SER A 265 -8.76 -18.93 -22.22
CA SER A 265 -7.83 -19.86 -21.58
C SER A 265 -7.54 -21.09 -22.45
N LYS A 266 -8.53 -21.59 -23.22
CA LYS A 266 -8.34 -22.71 -24.14
C LYS A 266 -7.50 -22.32 -25.36
N THR A 267 -7.83 -21.20 -26.02
CA THR A 267 -7.07 -20.71 -27.17
C THR A 267 -5.61 -20.48 -26.79
N LEU A 268 -5.35 -19.87 -25.63
CA LEU A 268 -3.98 -19.70 -25.15
C LEU A 268 -3.29 -21.04 -24.91
N ALA A 269 -3.98 -22.01 -24.29
CA ALA A 269 -3.42 -23.32 -24.02
C ALA A 269 -3.02 -24.05 -25.31
N ASP A 270 -3.90 -24.03 -26.31
CA ASP A 270 -3.74 -24.72 -27.58
C ASP A 270 -2.64 -24.05 -28.46
N GLU A 271 -2.64 -22.71 -28.56
CA GLU A 271 -1.74 -21.95 -29.44
C GLU A 271 -0.36 -21.68 -28.82
N ALA A 272 -0.29 -21.40 -27.52
CA ALA A 272 0.98 -21.16 -26.82
C ALA A 272 1.63 -22.45 -26.31
N GLY A 273 0.91 -23.59 -26.33
CA GLY A 273 1.41 -24.88 -25.86
C GLY A 273 1.65 -24.91 -24.35
N VAL A 274 0.76 -24.28 -23.58
CA VAL A 274 0.86 -24.11 -22.13
C VAL A 274 -0.39 -24.63 -21.43
N LYS A 275 -0.29 -25.13 -20.20
CA LYS A 275 -1.49 -25.48 -19.45
C LYS A 275 -2.05 -24.24 -18.76
N THR A 276 -3.36 -24.21 -18.53
CA THR A 276 -3.97 -23.18 -17.69
C THR A 276 -4.42 -23.76 -16.35
N ALA A 277 -4.43 -22.92 -15.33
CA ALA A 277 -4.97 -23.25 -14.02
C ALA A 277 -5.62 -22.01 -13.40
N VAL A 278 -6.56 -22.22 -12.49
CA VAL A 278 -7.18 -21.11 -11.76
C VAL A 278 -6.29 -20.71 -10.58
N LEU A 279 -6.11 -19.41 -10.41
CA LEU A 279 -5.65 -18.78 -9.19
C LEU A 279 -6.62 -17.64 -8.90
N SER A 280 -7.52 -17.87 -7.93
CA SER A 280 -8.61 -16.92 -7.64
C SER A 280 -8.06 -15.73 -6.83
N PRO A 281 -8.33 -14.47 -7.25
CA PRO A 281 -8.01 -13.30 -6.46
C PRO A 281 -8.95 -13.14 -5.25
N LEU A 282 -9.96 -14.01 -5.11
CA LEU A 282 -10.90 -14.05 -3.98
C LEU A 282 -11.75 -12.78 -3.87
N GLU A 283 -11.87 -12.01 -4.97
CA GLU A 283 -12.60 -10.75 -4.98
C GLU A 283 -14.12 -10.96 -4.94
N SER A 284 -14.57 -12.12 -5.41
CA SER A 284 -15.97 -12.51 -5.51
C SER A 284 -16.16 -13.98 -5.14
N LEU A 285 -17.26 -14.27 -4.46
CA LEU A 285 -17.86 -15.61 -4.41
C LEU A 285 -19.36 -15.50 -4.68
N THR A 286 -19.87 -16.37 -5.55
CA THR A 286 -21.32 -16.42 -5.82
C THR A 286 -22.09 -16.90 -4.59
N GLN A 287 -23.37 -16.54 -4.50
CA GLN A 287 -24.23 -17.04 -3.42
C GLN A 287 -24.28 -18.57 -3.41
N LYS A 288 -24.32 -19.20 -4.59
CA LYS A 288 -24.29 -20.66 -4.74
C LYS A 288 -23.01 -21.28 -4.15
N GLN A 289 -21.85 -20.67 -4.38
CA GLN A 289 -20.57 -21.13 -3.79
C GLN A 289 -20.59 -20.99 -2.27
N MET A 290 -21.04 -19.84 -1.76
CA MET A 290 -21.15 -19.62 -0.31
C MET A 290 -22.13 -20.59 0.36
N ASP A 291 -23.27 -20.88 -0.29
CA ASP A 291 -24.26 -21.84 0.20
C ASP A 291 -23.72 -23.29 0.17
N ALA A 292 -22.83 -23.60 -0.78
CA ALA A 292 -22.09 -24.86 -0.85
C ALA A 292 -20.92 -24.95 0.17
N GLY A 293 -20.69 -23.90 0.96
CA GLY A 293 -19.66 -23.85 1.99
C GLY A 293 -18.30 -23.34 1.53
N GLU A 294 -18.17 -22.89 0.27
CA GLU A 294 -16.96 -22.19 -0.17
C GLU A 294 -16.79 -20.90 0.62
N ASN A 295 -15.54 -20.66 1.01
CA ASN A 295 -15.11 -19.52 1.80
C ASN A 295 -13.64 -19.18 1.55
N TYR A 296 -13.16 -18.12 2.19
CA TYR A 296 -11.77 -17.67 2.12
C TYR A 296 -10.76 -18.82 2.24
N PHE A 297 -10.90 -19.70 3.24
CA PHE A 297 -9.94 -20.79 3.47
C PHE A 297 -9.97 -21.86 2.38
N SER A 298 -11.17 -22.23 1.91
CA SER A 298 -11.29 -23.24 0.85
C SER A 298 -10.66 -22.77 -0.46
N VAL A 299 -10.89 -21.49 -0.84
CA VAL A 299 -10.31 -20.88 -2.04
C VAL A 299 -8.81 -20.74 -1.90
N MET A 300 -8.32 -20.24 -0.76
CA MET A 300 -6.88 -20.13 -0.51
C MET A 300 -6.18 -21.49 -0.53
N ARG A 301 -6.78 -22.56 -0.03
CA ARG A 301 -6.20 -23.91 -0.16
C ARG A 301 -6.21 -24.43 -1.59
N ALA A 302 -7.24 -24.11 -2.37
CA ALA A 302 -7.27 -24.41 -3.80
C ALA A 302 -6.15 -23.67 -4.55
N ASN A 303 -5.94 -22.38 -4.25
CA ASN A 303 -4.83 -21.58 -4.77
C ASN A 303 -3.47 -22.19 -4.42
N LEU A 304 -3.26 -22.61 -3.17
CA LEU A 304 -2.02 -23.29 -2.76
C LEU A 304 -1.78 -24.56 -3.58
N LYS A 305 -2.81 -25.40 -3.75
CA LYS A 305 -2.74 -26.60 -4.60
C LYS A 305 -2.42 -26.25 -6.05
N ALA A 306 -2.97 -25.16 -6.57
CA ALA A 306 -2.71 -24.69 -7.93
C ALA A 306 -1.26 -24.23 -8.09
N LEU A 307 -0.74 -23.42 -7.16
CA LEU A 307 0.66 -22.95 -7.15
C LEU A 307 1.64 -24.12 -7.13
N LYS A 308 1.37 -25.15 -6.33
CA LYS A 308 2.22 -26.35 -6.25
C LYS A 308 2.40 -27.10 -7.57
N LYS A 309 1.47 -26.95 -8.53
CA LYS A 309 1.68 -27.48 -9.91
C LYS A 309 2.92 -26.89 -10.59
N THR A 310 3.22 -25.62 -10.30
CA THR A 310 4.42 -24.94 -10.79
C THR A 310 5.56 -25.08 -9.79
N THR A 311 5.34 -24.78 -8.51
CA THR A 311 6.44 -24.63 -7.53
C THR A 311 7.13 -25.94 -7.15
N ASP A 312 6.46 -27.10 -7.25
CA ASP A 312 7.06 -28.40 -6.94
C ASP A 312 7.91 -28.98 -8.09
N SER A 313 7.85 -28.34 -9.27
CA SER A 313 8.59 -28.72 -10.46
C SER A 313 9.79 -27.80 -10.65
N ALA A 314 10.97 -28.38 -10.95
CA ALA A 314 12.13 -27.57 -11.30
C ALA A 314 11.97 -26.98 -12.70
N GLY A 315 12.52 -25.78 -12.92
CA GLY A 315 12.49 -25.10 -14.21
C GLY A 315 13.46 -23.94 -14.25
N LYS A 316 13.63 -23.36 -15.45
CA LYS A 316 14.40 -22.12 -15.63
C LYS A 316 13.70 -20.98 -14.87
N GLU A 317 14.47 -20.08 -14.27
CA GLU A 317 13.89 -18.87 -13.66
C GLU A 317 13.15 -18.05 -14.72
N ILE A 318 11.86 -17.80 -14.48
CA ILE A 318 11.00 -17.05 -15.38
C ILE A 318 11.21 -15.56 -15.11
N LYS A 319 11.54 -14.79 -16.16
CA LYS A 319 11.73 -13.34 -16.10
C LYS A 319 10.51 -12.60 -16.66
N PRO A 320 10.25 -11.34 -16.26
CA PRO A 320 9.23 -10.51 -16.89
C PRO A 320 9.44 -10.35 -18.41
N GLU A 321 8.36 -10.14 -19.16
CA GLU A 321 8.41 -9.94 -20.61
C GLU A 321 9.13 -8.63 -21.02
N MET A 322 9.14 -7.63 -20.13
CA MET A 322 9.80 -6.34 -20.35
C MET A 322 10.71 -5.98 -19.17
N ASP A 323 11.87 -5.38 -19.47
CA ASP A 323 12.79 -4.82 -18.46
C ASP A 323 12.31 -3.42 -18.06
N SER A 324 11.48 -3.34 -17.01
CA SER A 324 10.98 -2.08 -16.45
C SER A 324 11.98 -1.36 -15.54
N ASP A 325 13.15 -1.95 -15.27
CA ASP A 325 14.06 -1.42 -14.25
C ASP A 325 14.93 -0.27 -14.78
N LYS A 326 14.99 -0.06 -16.10
CA LYS A 326 15.84 0.95 -16.75
C LYS A 326 15.15 2.30 -16.94
N THR A 327 14.82 2.95 -15.84
CA THR A 327 14.22 4.28 -15.82
C THR A 327 15.24 5.38 -15.50
N VAL A 328 14.88 6.64 -15.79
CA VAL A 328 15.67 7.82 -15.39
C VAL A 328 15.87 7.86 -13.87
N ALA A 329 14.80 7.59 -13.11
CA ALA A 329 14.83 7.59 -11.64
C ALA A 329 15.79 6.53 -11.08
N ASN A 330 15.88 5.36 -11.74
CA ASN A 330 16.81 4.29 -11.40
C ASN A 330 18.26 4.54 -11.87
N GLY A 331 18.50 5.64 -12.57
CA GLY A 331 19.83 6.07 -12.99
C GLY A 331 20.21 5.68 -14.42
N TYR A 332 19.24 5.35 -15.27
CA TYR A 332 19.45 5.01 -16.66
C TYR A 332 18.95 6.15 -17.56
N PHE A 333 19.88 6.94 -18.05
CA PHE A 333 19.60 8.10 -18.91
C PHE A 333 20.74 8.35 -19.90
N LYS A 334 20.53 9.25 -20.86
CA LYS A 334 21.55 9.70 -21.82
C LYS A 334 22.08 11.07 -21.40
N ASP A 335 23.35 11.35 -21.60
CA ASP A 335 24.01 12.60 -21.13
C ASP A 335 23.33 13.84 -21.72
N LYS A 336 22.93 13.77 -23.00
CA LYS A 336 22.19 14.85 -23.68
C LYS A 336 20.85 15.22 -23.04
N SER A 337 20.29 14.33 -22.22
CA SER A 337 19.02 14.54 -21.51
C SER A 337 19.20 15.35 -20.23
N ILE A 338 20.43 15.51 -19.74
CA ILE A 338 20.73 16.22 -18.50
C ILE A 338 20.69 17.73 -18.75
N LYS A 339 20.04 18.48 -17.86
CA LYS A 339 19.92 19.94 -17.94
C LYS A 339 20.30 20.59 -16.62
N ASN A 340 20.86 21.79 -16.71
CA ASN A 340 21.05 22.65 -15.53
C ASN A 340 19.71 22.88 -14.82
N ARG A 341 19.78 23.04 -13.50
CA ARG A 341 18.63 23.29 -12.63
C ARG A 341 18.83 24.54 -11.80
N LYS A 342 17.75 25.03 -11.21
CA LYS A 342 17.74 26.22 -10.35
C LYS A 342 17.34 25.81 -8.94
N LEU A 343 17.75 26.57 -7.92
CA LEU A 343 17.37 26.28 -6.53
C LEU A 343 15.84 26.23 -6.33
N SER A 344 15.10 26.93 -7.20
CA SER A 344 13.63 26.89 -7.25
C SER A 344 13.03 25.48 -7.34
N ASP A 345 13.74 24.54 -7.96
CA ASP A 345 13.31 23.16 -8.12
C ASP A 345 13.18 22.42 -6.77
N TRP A 346 13.91 22.86 -5.74
CA TRP A 346 13.86 22.32 -4.38
C TRP A 346 13.13 23.24 -3.38
N SER A 347 12.39 24.25 -3.85
CA SER A 347 11.69 25.19 -2.95
C SER A 347 10.67 24.47 -2.07
N GLY A 348 10.71 24.76 -0.77
CA GLY A 348 9.79 24.15 0.18
C GLY A 348 10.33 24.13 1.61
N LYS A 349 9.53 23.53 2.49
CA LYS A 349 9.92 23.16 3.84
C LYS A 349 10.11 21.66 3.89
N TRP A 350 11.24 21.24 4.45
CA TRP A 350 11.70 19.86 4.40
C TRP A 350 12.09 19.38 5.79
N GLN A 351 11.89 18.10 6.05
CA GLN A 351 12.22 17.44 7.32
C GLN A 351 13.14 16.25 7.07
N SER A 352 14.12 16.07 7.95
CA SER A 352 14.96 14.86 7.94
C SER A 352 14.11 13.64 8.26
N ILE A 353 14.38 12.53 7.57
CA ILE A 353 13.70 11.25 7.85
C ILE A 353 14.45 10.39 8.87
N TYR A 354 15.64 10.82 9.30
CA TYR A 354 16.47 10.07 10.26
C TYR A 354 15.72 9.75 11.58
N PRO A 355 14.96 10.67 12.20
CA PRO A 355 14.20 10.34 13.41
C PRO A 355 13.14 9.24 13.20
N TYR A 356 12.57 9.13 12.00
CA TYR A 356 11.61 8.06 11.66
C TYR A 356 12.28 6.71 11.47
N LEU A 357 13.56 6.69 11.06
CA LEU A 357 14.37 5.49 11.06
C LEU A 357 14.66 5.05 12.50
N GLU A 358 15.13 5.97 13.35
CA GLU A 358 15.55 5.68 14.73
C GLU A 358 14.40 5.14 15.59
N ASN A 359 13.21 5.72 15.47
CA ASN A 359 12.05 5.31 16.26
C ASN A 359 11.28 4.10 15.69
N GLY A 360 11.78 3.48 14.60
CA GLY A 360 11.19 2.29 13.98
C GLY A 360 10.00 2.56 13.05
N THR A 361 9.60 3.81 12.81
CA THR A 361 8.51 4.14 11.88
C THR A 361 8.76 3.59 10.47
N LEU A 362 10.03 3.51 10.05
CA LEU A 362 10.42 2.98 8.73
C LEU A 362 10.68 1.46 8.70
N ASP A 363 10.49 0.70 9.78
CA ASP A 363 10.89 -0.72 9.84
C ASP A 363 10.19 -1.59 8.79
N SER A 364 8.93 -1.27 8.46
CA SER A 364 8.18 -1.96 7.39
C SER A 364 8.78 -1.77 5.99
N VAL A 365 9.50 -0.67 5.75
CA VAL A 365 10.22 -0.41 4.51
C VAL A 365 11.36 -1.42 4.34
N TRP A 366 12.08 -1.72 5.42
CA TRP A 366 13.21 -2.62 5.39
C TRP A 366 12.79 -4.08 5.24
N ASP A 367 11.69 -4.49 5.89
CA ASP A 367 11.06 -5.80 5.64
C ASP A 367 10.68 -5.96 4.16
N TYR A 368 10.06 -4.92 3.58
CA TYR A 368 9.72 -4.93 2.16
C TYR A 368 10.97 -5.05 1.27
N LYS A 369 11.99 -4.20 1.46
CA LYS A 369 13.22 -4.24 0.64
C LYS A 369 13.95 -5.57 0.76
N ALA A 370 14.02 -6.16 1.96
CA ALA A 370 14.62 -7.48 2.16
C ALA A 370 13.89 -8.59 1.39
N LYS A 371 12.55 -8.60 1.44
CA LYS A 371 11.73 -9.60 0.73
C LYS A 371 11.72 -9.41 -0.78
N SER A 372 11.69 -8.16 -1.26
CA SER A 372 11.62 -7.86 -2.69
C SER A 372 12.96 -8.04 -3.40
N LYS A 373 14.06 -7.56 -2.81
CA LYS A 373 15.39 -7.60 -3.43
C LYS A 373 16.18 -8.85 -3.10
N LYS A 374 15.92 -9.49 -1.96
CA LYS A 374 16.53 -10.75 -1.53
C LYS A 374 18.07 -10.70 -1.47
N ASP A 375 18.66 -9.50 -1.34
CA ASP A 375 20.11 -9.24 -1.33
C ASP A 375 20.65 -8.88 0.06
N MET A 376 19.81 -8.33 0.93
CA MET A 376 20.13 -7.99 2.32
C MET A 376 18.93 -8.31 3.23
N THR A 377 19.20 -8.63 4.48
CA THR A 377 18.19 -8.73 5.55
C THR A 377 17.61 -7.35 5.90
N ALA A 378 16.45 -7.31 6.54
CA ALA A 378 15.83 -6.06 6.98
C ALA A 378 16.74 -5.29 7.96
N GLN A 379 17.49 -6.00 8.80
CA GLN A 379 18.43 -5.39 9.74
C GLN A 379 19.64 -4.79 9.02
N GLU A 380 20.23 -5.50 8.06
CA GLU A 380 21.32 -4.96 7.24
C GLU A 380 20.86 -3.74 6.42
N TYR A 381 19.63 -3.76 5.89
CA TYR A 381 19.03 -2.58 5.27
C TYR A 381 18.92 -1.41 6.25
N LYS A 382 18.38 -1.65 7.46
CA LYS A 382 18.26 -0.62 8.49
C LYS A 382 19.62 -0.03 8.84
N GLU A 383 20.66 -0.84 9.00
CA GLU A 383 22.03 -0.40 9.28
C GLU A 383 22.63 0.42 8.13
N TYR A 384 22.45 -0.03 6.90
CA TYR A 384 22.88 0.68 5.70
C TYR A 384 22.24 2.08 5.63
N TYR A 385 20.92 2.15 5.77
CA TYR A 385 20.16 3.41 5.75
C TYR A 385 20.41 4.27 7.00
N THR A 386 20.81 3.68 8.13
CA THR A 386 21.22 4.44 9.32
C THR A 386 22.45 5.29 9.02
N LYS A 387 23.48 4.71 8.38
CA LYS A 387 24.66 5.47 7.93
C LYS A 387 24.29 6.54 6.90
N GLY A 388 23.44 6.17 5.94
CA GLY A 388 22.96 7.06 4.90
C GLY A 388 22.21 8.27 5.44
N TYR A 389 21.24 8.08 6.33
CA TYR A 389 20.34 9.15 6.76
C TYR A 389 20.83 9.97 7.93
N LYS A 390 21.84 9.51 8.68
CA LYS A 390 22.32 10.16 9.90
C LYS A 390 22.66 11.63 9.66
N THR A 391 22.04 12.51 10.44
CA THR A 391 22.24 13.96 10.40
C THR A 391 21.77 14.60 11.70
N ASP A 392 22.36 15.74 12.07
CA ASP A 392 21.86 16.64 13.10
C ASP A 392 21.15 17.89 12.52
N VAL A 393 21.02 17.97 11.20
CA VAL A 393 20.20 18.95 10.49
C VAL A 393 18.78 18.43 10.35
N GLU A 394 17.91 18.89 11.24
CA GLU A 394 16.55 18.39 11.44
C GLU A 394 15.59 18.87 10.33
N LYS A 395 15.72 20.13 9.90
CA LYS A 395 14.82 20.78 8.96
C LYS A 395 15.58 21.67 8.00
N ILE A 396 15.04 21.81 6.80
CA ILE A 396 15.57 22.69 5.77
C ILE A 396 14.43 23.50 5.16
N THR A 397 14.61 24.81 5.04
CA THR A 397 13.71 25.67 4.28
C THR A 397 14.45 26.25 3.09
N ILE A 398 13.93 26.02 1.89
CA ILE A 398 14.51 26.49 0.63
C ILE A 398 13.56 27.51 0.02
N ASP A 399 14.04 28.75 -0.12
CA ASP A 399 13.37 29.81 -0.88
C ASP A 399 14.14 30.02 -2.18
N GLY A 400 13.71 29.33 -3.24
CA GLY A 400 14.36 29.43 -4.53
C GLY A 400 14.13 30.75 -5.27
N LYS A 401 13.21 31.62 -4.81
CA LYS A 401 13.09 32.99 -5.34
C LYS A 401 14.19 33.89 -4.78
N LYS A 402 14.54 33.70 -3.51
CA LYS A 402 15.63 34.42 -2.84
C LYS A 402 16.98 33.72 -2.94
N ASN A 403 17.02 32.53 -3.55
CA ASN A 403 18.16 31.64 -3.57
C ASN A 403 18.74 31.36 -2.17
N THR A 404 17.89 31.25 -1.15
CA THR A 404 18.35 31.03 0.23
C THR A 404 17.99 29.64 0.72
N ILE A 405 18.90 29.04 1.48
CA ILE A 405 18.66 27.81 2.24
C ILE A 405 18.84 28.14 3.73
N THR A 406 17.84 27.77 4.53
CA THR A 406 17.90 27.80 6.00
C THR A 406 17.99 26.38 6.53
N PHE A 407 19.05 26.07 7.26
CA PHE A 407 19.26 24.81 7.97
C PHE A 407 18.88 24.98 9.43
N VAL A 408 18.18 24.00 10.00
CA VAL A 408 17.93 23.93 11.44
C VAL A 408 18.77 22.78 12.00
N GLN A 409 19.82 23.12 12.73
CA GLN A 409 20.75 22.15 13.33
C GLN A 409 20.74 22.33 14.85
N LYS A 410 20.38 21.29 15.61
CA LYS A 410 20.28 21.34 17.08
C LYS A 410 19.45 22.54 17.57
N GLY A 411 18.31 22.78 16.91
CA GLY A 411 17.41 23.90 17.18
C GLY A 411 17.90 25.31 16.78
N LYS A 412 19.09 25.45 16.19
CA LYS A 412 19.62 26.74 15.70
C LYS A 412 19.43 26.89 14.19
N GLU A 413 19.05 28.10 13.76
CA GLU A 413 18.89 28.41 12.34
C GLU A 413 20.18 28.97 11.73
N HIS A 414 20.58 28.41 10.60
CA HIS A 414 21.71 28.84 9.78
C HIS A 414 21.20 29.16 8.37
N LYS A 415 21.23 30.43 7.96
CA LYS A 415 20.65 30.87 6.68
C LYS A 415 21.69 31.54 5.80
N TYR A 416 21.78 31.09 4.56
CA TYR A 416 22.72 31.62 3.57
C TYR A 416 22.10 31.72 2.18
N THR A 417 22.67 32.58 1.34
CA THR A 417 22.33 32.75 -0.08
C THR A 417 23.28 31.94 -0.95
N TYR A 418 22.73 31.16 -1.88
CA TYR A 418 23.46 30.20 -2.69
C TYR A 418 23.45 30.56 -4.17
N LYS A 419 24.56 30.26 -4.84
CA LYS A 419 24.70 30.35 -6.29
C LYS A 419 24.87 28.95 -6.86
N TYR A 420 24.17 28.66 -7.95
CA TYR A 420 24.38 27.45 -8.73
C TYR A 420 25.74 27.48 -9.43
N VAL A 421 26.50 26.39 -9.33
CA VAL A 421 27.86 26.27 -9.92
C VAL A 421 28.01 25.12 -10.91
N GLY A 422 26.96 24.33 -11.13
CA GLY A 422 26.95 23.28 -12.15
C GLY A 422 26.35 21.97 -11.64
N TYR A 423 26.54 20.91 -12.41
CA TYR A 423 26.18 19.55 -12.01
C TYR A 423 27.34 18.58 -12.26
N LYS A 424 27.30 17.44 -11.59
CA LYS A 424 28.25 16.33 -11.79
C LYS A 424 27.49 15.02 -11.94
N ILE A 425 27.93 14.21 -12.90
CA ILE A 425 27.39 12.87 -13.15
C ILE A 425 28.27 11.88 -12.39
N LEU A 426 27.65 11.06 -11.55
CA LEU A 426 28.32 9.98 -10.83
C LEU A 426 27.89 8.65 -11.44
N THR A 427 28.83 7.71 -11.53
CA THR A 427 28.56 6.33 -11.94
C THR A 427 28.78 5.44 -10.73
N TYR A 428 27.75 4.67 -10.37
CA TYR A 428 27.78 3.79 -9.20
C TYR A 428 28.27 2.39 -9.59
N LYS A 429 28.67 1.58 -8.59
CA LYS A 429 29.20 0.22 -8.80
C LYS A 429 28.25 -0.69 -9.61
N LYS A 430 26.93 -0.50 -9.48
CA LYS A 430 25.91 -1.26 -10.22
C LYS A 430 25.77 -0.81 -11.70
N GLY A 431 26.54 0.19 -12.14
CA GLY A 431 26.51 0.73 -13.50
C GLY A 431 25.44 1.79 -13.73
N ASN A 432 24.49 1.95 -12.81
CA ASN A 432 23.54 3.06 -12.84
C ASN A 432 24.22 4.38 -12.44
N ARG A 433 23.58 5.50 -12.78
CA ARG A 433 24.16 6.83 -12.65
C ARG A 433 23.27 7.78 -11.86
N GLY A 434 23.86 8.83 -11.31
CA GLY A 434 23.14 9.90 -10.63
C GLY A 434 23.68 11.27 -11.02
N VAL A 435 22.87 12.31 -10.86
CA VAL A 435 23.30 13.69 -11.09
C VAL A 435 23.24 14.44 -9.77
N ARG A 436 24.36 15.05 -9.37
CA ARG A 436 24.40 16.01 -8.27
C ARG A 436 24.38 17.43 -8.82
N TYR A 437 23.51 18.29 -8.27
CA TYR A 437 23.43 19.71 -8.61
C TYR A 437 24.09 20.54 -7.51
N LEU A 438 25.10 21.32 -7.90
CA LEU A 438 26.05 21.94 -6.99
C LEU A 438 25.68 23.41 -6.76
N PHE A 439 25.70 23.81 -5.50
CA PHE A 439 25.47 25.17 -5.03
C PHE A 439 26.55 25.56 -4.02
N GLU A 440 26.94 26.83 -4.02
CA GLU A 440 27.90 27.37 -3.04
C GLU A 440 27.43 28.73 -2.52
N THR A 441 27.84 29.07 -1.29
CA THR A 441 27.61 30.40 -0.71
C THR A 441 28.92 31.14 -0.48
N LYS A 442 28.87 32.47 -0.61
CA LYS A 442 29.96 33.39 -0.23
C LYS A 442 29.66 34.14 1.07
N ASP A 443 28.54 33.83 1.73
CA ASP A 443 28.14 34.46 2.97
C ASP A 443 29.16 34.12 4.07
N LYS A 444 29.51 35.12 4.90
CA LYS A 444 30.44 34.93 6.00
C LYS A 444 29.82 34.01 7.05
N GLY A 445 30.64 33.14 7.65
CA GLY A 445 30.20 32.23 8.71
C GLY A 445 29.36 31.05 8.23
N ALA A 446 29.44 30.68 6.94
CA ALA A 446 28.77 29.50 6.39
C ALA A 446 29.28 28.17 6.98
N GLY A 447 30.54 28.11 7.42
CA GLY A 447 31.10 26.92 8.07
C GLY A 447 30.96 25.67 7.21
N GLU A 448 30.37 24.62 7.79
CA GLU A 448 30.06 23.36 7.09
C GLU A 448 29.01 23.49 5.98
N PHE A 449 28.23 24.57 5.92
CA PHE A 449 27.22 24.81 4.89
C PHE A 449 27.77 25.58 3.68
N LYS A 450 29.09 25.70 3.52
CA LYS A 450 29.66 26.51 2.44
C LYS A 450 29.36 25.96 1.04
N TYR A 451 29.41 24.63 0.90
CA TYR A 451 29.15 23.89 -0.34
C TYR A 451 27.97 22.95 -0.11
N VAL A 452 27.05 22.87 -1.08
CA VAL A 452 25.84 22.03 -1.01
C VAL A 452 25.62 21.32 -2.34
N GLN A 453 25.23 20.05 -2.31
CA GLN A 453 24.88 19.26 -3.49
C GLN A 453 23.54 18.55 -3.30
N PHE A 454 22.65 18.66 -4.29
CA PHE A 454 21.37 17.96 -4.30
C PHE A 454 21.41 16.74 -5.23
N SER A 455 20.85 15.62 -4.78
CA SER A 455 20.49 14.47 -5.61
C SER A 455 19.05 14.07 -5.32
N ASP A 456 18.17 14.10 -6.32
CA ASP A 456 16.73 13.84 -6.19
C ASP A 456 16.18 12.92 -7.29
N HIS A 457 17.05 12.13 -7.92
CA HIS A 457 16.74 11.25 -9.07
C HIS A 457 16.32 11.98 -10.36
N GLY A 458 16.20 13.31 -10.34
CA GLY A 458 15.86 14.15 -11.48
C GLY A 458 17.08 14.60 -12.29
N ILE A 459 17.02 14.48 -13.62
CA ILE A 459 18.11 14.90 -14.52
C ILE A 459 17.85 16.23 -15.24
N LYS A 460 16.69 16.85 -15.01
CA LYS A 460 16.28 18.13 -15.62
C LYS A 460 15.35 18.87 -14.66
N SER A 461 15.00 20.12 -15.00
CA SER A 461 14.12 20.93 -14.14
C SER A 461 12.79 20.23 -13.90
N GLN A 462 12.51 20.00 -12.62
CA GLN A 462 11.29 19.43 -12.07
C GLN A 462 11.23 19.81 -10.60
N LYS A 463 10.03 19.81 -10.00
CA LYS A 463 9.89 19.97 -8.56
C LYS A 463 10.38 18.69 -7.87
N ALA A 464 11.28 18.81 -6.91
CA ALA A 464 11.71 17.68 -6.10
C ALA A 464 10.56 17.15 -5.24
N GLU A 465 10.45 15.84 -5.12
CA GLU A 465 9.51 15.15 -4.21
C GLU A 465 10.19 14.81 -2.89
N HIS A 466 11.47 14.42 -2.95
CA HIS A 466 12.42 14.31 -1.86
C HIS A 466 13.82 14.59 -2.40
N PHE A 467 14.83 14.67 -1.55
CA PHE A 467 16.22 14.72 -1.99
C PHE A 467 17.19 14.18 -0.95
N HIS A 468 18.34 13.75 -1.43
CA HIS A 468 19.56 13.55 -0.67
C HIS A 468 20.40 14.83 -0.74
N LEU A 469 20.88 15.29 0.40
CA LEU A 469 21.68 16.51 0.51
C LEU A 469 23.07 16.19 1.03
N PHE A 470 24.08 16.75 0.37
CA PHE A 470 25.47 16.68 0.80
C PHE A 470 25.95 18.11 1.07
N TRP A 471 26.65 18.35 2.18
CA TRP A 471 27.22 19.66 2.49
C TRP A 471 28.59 19.54 3.16
N GLY A 472 29.41 20.58 3.02
CA GLY A 472 30.72 20.64 3.64
C GLY A 472 31.41 22.00 3.46
N SER A 473 32.58 22.14 4.10
CA SER A 473 33.33 23.40 4.19
C SER A 473 34.52 23.51 3.23
N GLU A 474 35.00 22.39 2.69
CA GLU A 474 36.25 22.33 1.91
C GLU A 474 36.09 22.79 0.46
N ASN A 475 35.46 21.97 -0.38
CA ASN A 475 35.16 22.26 -1.78
C ASN A 475 34.13 21.26 -2.35
N GLN A 476 33.67 21.50 -3.59
CA GLN A 476 32.69 20.64 -4.26
C GLN A 476 33.23 19.24 -4.58
N ASP A 477 34.49 19.12 -4.97
CA ASP A 477 35.07 17.84 -5.38
C ASP A 477 35.16 16.88 -4.18
N LYS A 478 35.49 17.40 -2.99
CA LYS A 478 35.52 16.61 -1.76
C LYS A 478 34.16 16.02 -1.41
N LEU A 479 33.08 16.77 -1.64
CA LEU A 479 31.72 16.26 -1.43
C LEU A 479 31.35 15.17 -2.43
N LEU A 480 31.89 15.17 -3.66
CA LEU A 480 31.62 14.13 -4.65
C LEU A 480 32.23 12.77 -4.25
N GLU A 481 33.22 12.76 -3.36
CA GLU A 481 33.81 11.55 -2.79
C GLU A 481 32.90 10.89 -1.73
N GLU A 482 31.97 11.64 -1.12
CA GLU A 482 31.05 11.14 -0.09
C GLU A 482 30.00 10.20 -0.72
N MET A 483 29.98 8.95 -0.28
CA MET A 483 29.12 7.89 -0.83
C MET A 483 28.39 7.10 0.26
N GLU A 484 28.67 7.35 1.54
CA GLU A 484 28.14 6.59 2.67
C GLU A 484 27.08 7.36 3.45
N ASN A 485 27.24 8.68 3.61
CA ASN A 485 26.29 9.56 4.28
C ASN A 485 25.60 10.48 3.27
N TRP A 486 24.28 10.36 3.19
CA TRP A 486 23.41 11.07 2.25
C TRP A 486 22.10 11.44 2.97
N PRO A 487 22.16 12.39 3.92
CA PRO A 487 21.01 12.86 4.65
C PRO A 487 19.83 13.17 3.73
N THR A 488 18.67 12.62 4.08
CA THR A 488 17.50 12.57 3.19
C THR A 488 16.34 13.35 3.77
N TYR A 489 15.69 14.13 2.90
CA TYR A 489 14.66 15.07 3.29
C TYR A 489 13.40 14.91 2.45
N TYR A 490 12.27 14.87 3.14
CA TYR A 490 10.92 14.85 2.56
C TYR A 490 10.15 16.12 2.96
N PRO A 491 9.03 16.46 2.28
CA PRO A 491 8.23 17.63 2.61
C PRO A 491 7.79 17.61 4.07
N ALA A 492 7.91 18.75 4.76
CA ALA A 492 7.67 18.87 6.20
C ALA A 492 6.20 18.63 6.63
N ASN A 493 5.28 18.56 5.68
CA ASN A 493 3.86 18.28 5.93
C ASN A 493 3.52 16.78 5.86
N LEU A 494 4.46 15.92 5.46
CA LEU A 494 4.24 14.47 5.46
C LEU A 494 4.42 13.88 6.86
N THR A 495 3.59 12.92 7.19
CA THR A 495 3.77 12.07 8.37
C THR A 495 4.83 10.98 8.09
N GLY A 496 5.45 10.43 9.14
CA GLY A 496 6.40 9.33 8.99
C GLY A 496 5.81 8.10 8.27
N ARG A 497 4.51 7.83 8.44
CA ARG A 497 3.80 6.79 7.67
C ARG A 497 3.74 7.11 6.17
N GLN A 498 3.38 8.34 5.81
CA GLN A 498 3.33 8.76 4.40
C GLN A 498 4.72 8.65 3.77
N ILE A 499 5.76 9.05 4.50
CA ILE A 499 7.15 8.90 4.06
C ILE A 499 7.50 7.42 3.84
N ALA A 500 7.15 6.53 4.78
CA ALA A 500 7.37 5.09 4.61
C ALA A 500 6.64 4.54 3.37
N GLN A 501 5.42 5.01 3.10
CA GLN A 501 4.66 4.64 1.92
C GLN A 501 5.33 5.10 0.63
N GLU A 502 5.82 6.34 0.58
CA GLU A 502 6.58 6.86 -0.57
C GLU A 502 7.88 6.07 -0.78
N ILE A 503 8.66 5.74 0.27
CA ILE A 503 9.93 5.00 0.11
C ILE A 503 9.71 3.57 -0.43
N VAL A 504 8.53 2.98 -0.20
CA VAL A 504 8.18 1.67 -0.80
C VAL A 504 7.71 1.84 -2.24
N ALA A 505 7.04 2.94 -2.56
CA ALA A 505 6.55 3.25 -3.90
C ALA A 505 7.68 3.52 -4.91
N HIS A 506 8.76 4.16 -4.43
CA HIS A 506 9.99 4.47 -5.17
C HIS A 506 10.94 3.26 -5.18
#